data_AF-A0A1V5BP16-F1
#
_entry.id   AF-A0A1V5BP16-F1
#
_cell.length_a   1.000
_cell.length_b   1.000
_cell.length_c   1.000
_cell.angle_alpha   90.00
_cell.angle_beta   90.00
_cell.angle_gamma   90.00
#
_symmetry.space_group_name_H-M   'P 1'
#
loop_
_entity.id
_entity.type
_entity.pdbx_description
1 polymer ?
#
loop_
_entity_poly.entity_id
_entity_poly.type
_entity_poly.pdbx_seq_one_letter_code
_entity_poly.pdbx_strand_id
1 'polypeptide(L)'
;MIEGFAGLIDRETKKMKLVSVAGQSLPPGAKDAMAKMLDDAWNRLQFPARPLKIGDVHTQRQKALFDIPMPGHETTAATMVTTYTLKKIVTPLAFFDVRTDCEIASEGLPSVSAACSGTGSLQFDVQERIPREYLLSMDMTLEVATPETRNSVKSRWTTTIEYMTR
;
A
#
# COMPACT_ATOMS: atom_id res chain seq x y z
N MET A 1 1.21 -14.46 10.20
CA MET A 1 -0.20 -14.56 9.73
C MET A 1 -0.32 -13.80 8.42
N ILE A 2 -1.19 -14.23 7.49
CA ILE A 2 -1.36 -13.61 6.15
C ILE A 2 -2.75 -12.98 6.07
N GLU A 3 -2.81 -11.69 5.78
CA GLU A 3 -4.05 -10.97 5.42
C GLU A 3 -4.08 -10.72 3.91
N GLY A 4 -5.26 -10.77 3.30
CA GLY A 4 -5.48 -10.54 1.87
C GLY A 4 -6.40 -9.34 1.64
N PHE A 5 -5.98 -8.35 0.86
CA PHE A 5 -6.81 -7.20 0.49
C PHE A 5 -7.11 -7.28 -1.01
N ALA A 6 -8.39 -7.31 -1.36
CA ALA A 6 -8.84 -7.28 -2.75
C ALA A 6 -9.54 -5.95 -3.05
N GLY A 7 -9.13 -5.27 -4.12
CA GLY A 7 -9.75 -4.04 -4.60
C GLY A 7 -10.13 -4.12 -6.07
N LEU A 8 -11.11 -3.29 -6.45
CA LEU A 8 -11.53 -3.11 -7.84
C LEU A 8 -11.39 -1.64 -8.23
N ILE A 9 -11.00 -1.38 -9.47
CA ILE A 9 -10.95 -0.01 -10.01
C ILE A 9 -12.29 0.30 -10.68
N ASP A 10 -12.93 1.38 -10.24
CA ASP A 10 -14.16 1.91 -10.81
C ASP A 10 -13.87 2.59 -12.16
N ARG A 11 -14.60 2.20 -13.21
CA ARG A 11 -14.32 2.65 -14.59
C ARG A 11 -14.61 4.13 -14.83
N GLU A 12 -15.63 4.68 -14.17
CA GLU A 12 -16.04 6.07 -14.38
C GLU A 12 -15.17 7.02 -13.58
N THR A 13 -14.94 6.70 -12.31
CA THR A 13 -14.20 7.56 -11.38
C THR A 13 -12.70 7.31 -11.40
N LYS A 14 -12.24 6.18 -11.96
CA LYS A 14 -10.86 5.68 -11.91
C LYS A 14 -10.32 5.49 -10.47
N LYS A 15 -11.20 5.49 -9.48
CA LYS A 15 -10.87 5.29 -8.07
C LYS A 15 -10.90 3.81 -7.72
N MET A 16 -10.05 3.41 -6.80
CA MET A 16 -10.11 2.06 -6.23
C MET A 16 -11.24 1.98 -5.21
N LYS A 17 -11.92 0.84 -5.19
CA LYS A 17 -12.89 0.44 -4.18
C LYS A 17 -12.41 -0.88 -3.62
N LEU A 18 -12.13 -0.91 -2.32
CA LEU A 18 -11.81 -2.17 -1.64
C LEU A 18 -13.07 -3.04 -1.60
N VAL A 19 -12.96 -4.30 -2.02
CA VAL A 19 -14.10 -5.23 -2.11
C VAL A 19 -14.00 -6.42 -1.16
N SER A 20 -12.80 -6.76 -0.69
CA SER A 20 -12.62 -7.83 0.29
C SER A 20 -11.38 -7.63 1.15
N VAL A 21 -11.51 -8.01 2.43
CA VAL A 21 -10.40 -8.16 3.37
C VAL A 21 -10.50 -9.57 3.98
N ALA A 22 -9.57 -10.43 3.62
CA ALA A 22 -9.45 -11.80 4.11
C ALA A 22 -8.38 -11.89 5.21
N GLY A 23 -8.64 -12.72 6.22
CA GLY A 23 -7.75 -12.91 7.37
C GLY A 23 -8.42 -12.52 8.69
N GLN A 24 -7.96 -13.09 9.80
CA GLN A 24 -8.53 -12.88 11.15
C GLN A 24 -7.51 -12.32 12.14
N SER A 25 -6.30 -12.00 11.68
CA SER A 25 -5.17 -11.69 12.56
C SER A 25 -5.10 -10.23 12.99
N LEU A 26 -5.76 -9.34 12.27
CA LEU A 26 -5.81 -7.91 12.60
C LEU A 26 -7.12 -7.53 13.30
N PRO A 27 -7.06 -6.70 14.36
CA PRO A 27 -8.23 -6.07 14.93
C PRO A 27 -9.02 -5.27 13.89
N PRO A 28 -10.36 -5.16 13.99
CA PRO A 28 -11.18 -4.45 13.01
C PRO A 28 -10.68 -3.03 12.70
N GLY A 29 -10.32 -2.26 13.73
CA GLY A 29 -9.82 -0.89 13.54
C GLY A 29 -8.46 -0.81 12.83
N ALA A 30 -7.61 -1.81 12.97
CA ALA A 30 -6.35 -1.88 12.23
C ALA A 30 -6.60 -2.20 10.74
N LYS A 31 -7.58 -3.06 10.44
CA LYS A 31 -7.99 -3.37 9.06
C LYS A 31 -8.54 -2.15 8.33
N ASP A 32 -9.37 -1.36 9.00
CA ASP A 32 -9.96 -0.14 8.42
C ASP A 32 -8.89 0.93 8.15
N ALA A 33 -7.98 1.14 9.11
CA ALA A 33 -6.86 2.07 8.94
C ALA A 33 -5.96 1.68 7.76
N MET A 34 -5.71 0.39 7.61
CA MET A 34 -4.95 -0.19 6.52
C MET A 34 -5.65 -0.07 5.15
N ALA A 35 -6.94 -0.38 5.09
CA ALA A 35 -7.74 -0.19 3.89
C ALA A 35 -7.72 1.27 3.44
N LYS A 36 -7.85 2.21 4.39
CA LYS A 36 -7.76 3.64 4.14
C LYS A 36 -6.38 4.05 3.63
N MET A 37 -5.30 3.52 4.20
CA MET A 37 -3.94 3.79 3.73
C MET A 37 -3.75 3.33 2.27
N LEU A 38 -4.23 2.14 1.92
CA LEU A 38 -4.18 1.62 0.55
C LEU A 38 -5.00 2.49 -0.42
N ASP A 39 -6.19 2.92 -0.01
CA ASP A 39 -7.04 3.82 -0.80
C ASP A 39 -6.40 5.19 -1.00
N ASP A 40 -5.89 5.81 0.05
CA ASP A 40 -5.19 7.10 -0.02
C ASP A 40 -3.93 7.01 -0.89
N ALA A 41 -3.18 5.92 -0.79
CA ALA A 41 -1.99 5.70 -1.60
C ALA A 41 -2.32 5.55 -3.08
N TRP A 42 -3.37 4.79 -3.39
CA TRP A 42 -3.86 4.57 -4.74
C TRP A 42 -4.36 5.87 -5.38
N ASN A 43 -5.19 6.62 -4.67
CA ASN A 43 -5.76 7.86 -5.19
C ASN A 43 -4.71 8.98 -5.38
N ARG A 44 -3.52 8.82 -4.79
CA ARG A 44 -2.37 9.74 -4.95
C ARG A 44 -1.32 9.21 -5.94
N LEU A 45 -1.57 8.09 -6.58
CA LEU A 45 -0.67 7.50 -7.57
C LEU A 45 -0.57 8.40 -8.81
N GLN A 46 0.59 9.01 -9.01
CA GLN A 46 0.90 9.82 -10.19
C GLN A 46 1.87 9.10 -11.12
N PHE A 47 1.39 8.66 -12.28
CA PHE A 47 2.25 8.12 -13.32
C PHE A 47 2.96 9.21 -14.11
N PRO A 48 4.18 8.95 -14.60
CA PRO A 48 4.92 9.91 -15.41
C PRO A 48 4.11 10.35 -16.65
N ALA A 49 4.04 11.66 -16.90
CA ALA A 49 3.42 12.22 -18.11
C ALA A 49 4.32 12.12 -19.36
N ARG A 50 5.57 11.69 -19.18
CA ARG A 50 6.57 11.53 -20.24
C ARG A 50 6.59 10.09 -20.77
N PRO A 51 7.00 9.87 -22.03
CA PRO A 51 7.20 8.52 -22.55
C PRO A 51 8.14 7.71 -21.67
N LEU A 52 7.72 6.49 -21.33
CA LEU A 52 8.48 5.57 -20.49
C LEU A 52 9.53 4.82 -21.32
N LYS A 53 10.69 4.56 -20.73
CA LYS A 53 11.75 3.70 -21.27
C LYS A 53 11.98 2.51 -20.35
N ILE A 54 12.27 1.33 -20.92
CA ILE A 54 12.61 0.14 -20.13
C ILE A 54 13.79 0.47 -19.21
N GLY A 55 13.69 0.10 -17.94
CA GLY A 55 14.63 0.46 -16.89
C GLY A 55 14.35 1.79 -16.19
N ASP A 56 13.37 2.59 -16.65
CA ASP A 56 12.95 3.79 -15.94
C ASP A 56 12.48 3.44 -14.52
N VAL A 57 12.97 4.22 -13.56
CA VAL A 57 12.61 4.13 -12.15
C VAL A 57 11.81 5.36 -11.78
N HIS A 58 10.65 5.14 -11.16
CA HIS A 58 9.80 6.17 -10.60
C HIS A 58 9.60 5.91 -9.12
N THR A 59 9.95 6.88 -8.28
CA THR A 59 9.80 6.76 -6.82
C THR A 59 8.77 7.78 -6.33
N GLN A 60 7.82 7.30 -5.55
CA GLN A 60 6.80 8.12 -4.89
C GLN A 60 6.96 8.00 -3.39
N ARG A 61 7.06 9.15 -2.73
CA ARG A 61 6.97 9.24 -1.27
C ARG A 61 5.62 9.84 -0.90
N GLN A 62 4.89 9.15 -0.04
CA GLN A 62 3.57 9.56 0.41
C GLN A 62 3.55 9.57 1.94
N LYS A 63 3.03 10.65 2.54
CA LYS A 63 2.67 10.68 3.97
C LYS A 63 1.18 10.37 4.06
N ALA A 64 0.83 9.26 4.70
CA ALA A 64 -0.54 8.90 5.03
C ALA A 64 -0.74 9.14 6.53
N LEU A 65 -1.82 9.82 6.90
CA LEU A 65 -2.26 9.92 8.28
C LEU A 65 -3.29 8.82 8.51
N PHE A 66 -3.11 8.03 9.56
CA PHE A 66 -4.05 6.98 9.90
C PHE A 66 -4.19 6.90 11.42
N ASP A 67 -5.41 6.69 11.86
CA ASP A 67 -5.73 6.50 13.26
C ASP A 67 -5.71 5.00 13.53
N ILE A 68 -4.72 4.53 14.30
CA ILE A 68 -4.80 3.19 14.89
C ILE A 68 -5.64 3.36 16.16
N PRO A 69 -6.85 2.78 16.25
CA PRO A 69 -7.65 2.88 17.46
C PRO A 69 -7.02 2.02 18.55
N MET A 70 -6.14 2.65 19.33
CA MET A 70 -5.59 2.13 20.56
C MET A 70 -6.03 3.06 21.70
N PRO A 71 -6.46 2.55 22.86
CA PRO A 71 -6.90 3.39 23.98
C PRO A 71 -5.79 4.37 24.42
N GLY A 72 -6.07 5.68 24.35
CA GLY A 72 -5.13 6.73 24.77
C GLY A 72 -4.13 7.20 23.70
N HIS A 73 -4.35 6.90 22.43
CA HIS A 73 -3.42 7.23 21.34
C HIS A 73 -4.01 8.24 20.34
N GLU A 74 -3.16 9.17 19.88
CA GLU A 74 -3.45 10.13 18.81
C GLU A 74 -3.05 9.60 17.41
N THR A 75 -3.48 10.31 16.37
CA THR A 75 -3.23 10.05 14.95
C THR A 75 -1.76 9.73 14.68
N THR A 76 -1.51 8.61 14.00
CA THR A 76 -0.16 8.17 13.64
C THR A 76 0.12 8.50 12.17
N ALA A 77 1.34 8.94 11.87
CA ALA A 77 1.76 9.18 10.50
C ALA A 77 2.57 8.00 9.96
N ALA A 78 2.22 7.55 8.76
CA ALA A 78 3.02 6.64 7.95
C ALA A 78 3.71 7.44 6.86
N THR A 79 5.01 7.21 6.69
CA THR A 79 5.72 7.55 5.45
C THR A 79 5.87 6.27 4.64
N MET A 80 5.32 6.26 3.43
CA MET A 80 5.47 5.18 2.48
C MET A 80 6.31 5.65 1.30
N VAL A 81 7.24 4.80 0.85
CA VAL A 81 8.08 5.01 -0.32
C VAL A 81 7.85 3.84 -1.25
N THR A 82 7.29 4.11 -2.43
CA THR A 82 7.06 3.10 -3.46
C THR A 82 7.89 3.40 -4.70
N THR A 83 8.67 2.42 -5.12
CA THR A 83 9.52 2.45 -6.31
C THR A 83 8.93 1.54 -7.37
N TYR A 84 8.68 2.10 -8.55
CA TYR A 84 8.22 1.41 -9.75
C TYR A 84 9.36 1.34 -10.75
N THR A 85 9.72 0.14 -11.20
CA THR A 85 10.76 -0.07 -12.21
C THR A 85 10.14 -0.65 -13.46
N LEU A 86 10.20 0.06 -14.59
CA LEU A 86 9.63 -0.43 -15.85
C LEU A 86 10.45 -1.61 -16.40
N LYS A 87 9.83 -2.77 -16.53
CA LYS A 87 10.47 -4.00 -17.01
C LYS A 87 10.22 -4.29 -18.47
N LYS A 88 8.99 -4.05 -18.92
CA LYS A 88 8.55 -4.42 -20.27
C LYS A 88 7.43 -3.50 -20.72
N ILE A 89 7.38 -3.25 -22.02
CA ILE A 89 6.23 -2.64 -22.68
C ILE A 89 5.72 -3.64 -23.74
N VAL A 90 4.45 -4.03 -23.64
CA VAL A 90 3.70 -4.76 -24.65
C VAL A 90 2.44 -3.96 -24.92
N THR A 91 2.51 -3.03 -25.87
CA THR A 91 1.45 -2.05 -26.13
C THR A 91 0.05 -2.68 -26.15
N PRO A 92 -0.92 -2.12 -25.41
CA PRO A 92 -0.88 -0.84 -24.68
C PRO A 92 -0.34 -0.93 -23.23
N LEU A 93 0.21 -2.07 -22.82
CA LEU A 93 0.54 -2.37 -21.43
C LEU A 93 2.01 -2.12 -21.11
N ALA A 94 2.25 -1.43 -20.00
CA ALA A 94 3.55 -1.30 -19.35
C ALA A 94 3.56 -2.14 -18.07
N PHE A 95 4.63 -2.92 -17.87
CA PHE A 95 4.80 -3.84 -16.75
C PHE A 95 5.91 -3.34 -15.84
N PHE A 96 5.60 -3.13 -14.57
CA PHE A 96 6.52 -2.62 -13.57
C PHE A 96 6.75 -3.63 -12.46
N ASP A 97 8.00 -3.73 -12.01
CA ASP A 97 8.30 -4.25 -10.68
C ASP A 97 8.00 -3.15 -9.67
N VAL A 98 7.36 -3.52 -8.57
CA VAL A 98 7.00 -2.61 -7.47
C VAL A 98 7.79 -2.99 -6.24
N ARG A 99 8.38 -2.02 -5.57
CA ARG A 99 8.95 -2.16 -4.23
C ARG A 99 8.38 -1.07 -3.34
N THR A 100 7.85 -1.46 -2.19
CA THR A 100 7.30 -0.52 -1.21
C THR A 100 8.00 -0.71 0.12
N ASP A 101 8.47 0.37 0.70
CA ASP A 101 8.99 0.43 2.06
C ASP A 101 8.16 1.47 2.83
N CYS A 102 7.79 1.22 4.08
CA CYS A 102 7.12 2.20 4.93
C CYS A 102 7.66 2.23 6.34
N GLU A 103 7.59 3.40 6.94
CA GLU A 103 7.87 3.66 8.34
C GLU A 103 6.69 4.38 8.96
N ILE A 104 6.27 3.89 10.11
CA ILE A 104 5.21 4.44 10.93
C ILE A 104 5.88 4.96 12.18
N ALA A 105 5.80 6.27 12.37
CA ALA A 105 6.27 6.94 13.58
C ALA A 105 5.12 7.75 14.17
N SER A 106 4.82 7.52 15.44
CA SER A 106 3.92 8.38 16.20
C SER A 106 4.66 9.66 16.59
N GLU A 107 4.13 10.82 16.18
CA GLU A 107 4.61 12.10 16.70
C GLU A 107 4.11 12.21 18.15
N GLY A 108 5.02 12.14 19.13
CA GLY A 108 4.71 12.34 20.56
C GLY A 108 4.74 11.09 21.45
N LEU A 109 4.86 9.87 20.89
CA LEU A 109 4.94 8.64 21.68
C LEU A 109 6.08 7.72 21.17
N PRO A 110 7.21 7.60 21.88
CA PRO A 110 8.32 6.72 21.51
C PRO A 110 7.98 5.21 21.64
N SER A 111 6.76 4.90 22.07
CA SER A 111 6.27 3.56 22.43
C SER A 111 5.70 2.77 21.26
N VAL A 112 5.49 3.36 20.07
CA VAL A 112 4.92 2.63 18.92
C VAL A 112 5.73 2.96 17.67
N SER A 113 6.26 1.92 17.03
CA SER A 113 6.86 2.02 15.71
C SER A 113 6.41 0.86 14.84
N ALA A 114 6.25 1.10 13.55
CA ALA A 114 6.09 0.00 12.60
C ALA A 114 6.95 0.24 11.37
N ALA A 115 7.47 -0.86 10.84
CA ALA A 115 8.19 -0.88 9.59
C ALA A 115 7.50 -1.88 8.67
N CYS A 116 7.41 -1.55 7.39
CA CYS A 116 6.93 -2.47 6.39
C CYS A 116 7.80 -2.46 5.14
N SER A 117 7.89 -3.59 4.48
CA SER A 117 8.60 -3.75 3.22
C SER A 117 7.87 -4.75 2.34
N GLY A 118 7.83 -4.53 1.05
CA GLY A 118 7.19 -5.46 0.14
C GLY A 118 7.59 -5.27 -1.30
N THR A 119 7.25 -6.28 -2.09
CA THR A 119 7.52 -6.36 -3.51
C THR A 119 6.29 -6.83 -4.25
N GLY A 120 6.17 -6.42 -5.50
CA GLY A 120 4.99 -6.66 -6.29
C GLY A 120 5.18 -6.36 -7.76
N SER A 121 4.06 -6.33 -8.46
CA SER A 121 3.99 -6.01 -9.89
C SER A 121 2.80 -5.12 -10.18
N LEU A 122 2.97 -4.27 -11.19
CA LEU A 122 1.93 -3.42 -11.72
C LEU A 122 1.86 -3.57 -13.23
N GLN A 123 0.66 -3.83 -13.73
CA GLN A 123 0.32 -3.69 -15.13
C GLN A 123 -0.44 -2.37 -15.34
N PHE A 124 0.06 -1.52 -16.21
CA PHE A 124 -0.50 -0.19 -16.46
C PHE A 124 -0.84 -0.02 -17.94
N ASP A 125 -2.05 0.42 -18.24
CA ASP A 125 -2.47 0.79 -19.58
C ASP A 125 -2.03 2.22 -19.88
N VAL A 126 -1.05 2.37 -20.78
CA VAL A 126 -0.47 3.68 -21.12
C VAL A 126 -1.42 4.56 -21.93
N GLN A 127 -2.40 3.97 -22.63
CA GLN A 127 -3.36 4.71 -23.45
C GLN A 127 -4.49 5.26 -22.57
N GLU A 128 -5.10 4.41 -21.75
CA GLU A 128 -6.19 4.80 -20.85
C GLU A 128 -5.68 5.52 -19.58
N ARG A 129 -4.36 5.43 -19.34
CA ARG A 129 -3.65 5.96 -18.17
C ARG A 129 -4.21 5.42 -16.87
N ILE A 130 -4.43 4.11 -16.82
CA ILE A 130 -4.99 3.43 -15.66
C ILE A 130 -4.24 2.11 -15.36
N PRO A 131 -4.08 1.75 -14.07
CA PRO A 131 -3.67 0.40 -13.72
C PRO A 131 -4.70 -0.63 -14.18
N ARG A 132 -4.23 -1.77 -14.67
CA ARG A 132 -5.04 -2.95 -15.02
C ARG A 132 -4.97 -4.02 -13.93
N GLU A 133 -3.78 -4.21 -13.38
CA GLU A 133 -3.53 -5.18 -12.32
C GLU A 133 -2.44 -4.64 -11.41
N TYR A 134 -2.61 -4.82 -10.10
CA TYR A 134 -1.63 -4.49 -9.10
C TYR A 134 -1.58 -5.60 -8.06
N LEU A 135 -0.42 -6.24 -7.93
CA LEU A 135 -0.14 -7.23 -6.92
C LEU A 135 0.98 -6.71 -6.03
N LEU A 136 0.81 -6.80 -4.72
CA LEU A 136 1.81 -6.39 -3.76
C LEU A 136 1.78 -7.33 -2.55
N SER A 137 2.90 -8.00 -2.28
CA SER A 137 3.09 -8.73 -1.03
C SER A 137 4.01 -7.93 -0.13
N MET A 138 3.58 -7.75 1.11
CA MET A 138 4.30 -6.93 2.08
C MET A 138 4.41 -7.66 3.42
N ASP A 139 5.50 -7.40 4.10
CA ASP A 139 5.76 -7.78 5.47
C ASP A 139 5.71 -6.53 6.33
N MET A 140 5.06 -6.62 7.49
CA MET A 140 4.96 -5.56 8.48
C MET A 140 5.44 -6.09 9.83
N THR A 141 6.26 -5.29 10.50
CA THR A 141 6.63 -5.49 11.90
C THR A 141 6.15 -4.29 12.69
N LEU A 142 5.28 -4.53 13.67
CA LEU A 142 4.82 -3.54 14.64
C LEU A 142 5.54 -3.80 15.96
N GLU A 143 6.22 -2.80 16.48
CA GLU A 143 6.82 -2.80 17.80
C GLU A 143 6.05 -1.86 18.71
N VAL A 144 5.58 -2.40 19.84
CA VAL A 144 4.89 -1.65 20.90
C VAL A 144 5.69 -1.82 22.18
N ALA A 145 6.25 -0.72 22.68
CA ALA A 145 7.03 -0.64 23.90
C ALA A 145 6.29 0.23 24.92
N THR A 146 5.70 -0.38 25.95
CA THR A 146 5.22 0.33 27.13
C THR A 146 6.33 0.33 28.21
N PRO A 147 6.23 1.16 29.26
CA PRO A 147 7.19 1.10 30.38
C PRO A 147 7.30 -0.31 31.02
N GLU A 148 6.25 -1.12 30.88
CA GLU A 148 6.13 -2.43 31.52
C GLU A 148 6.39 -3.61 30.56
N THR A 149 6.24 -3.42 29.24
CA THR A 149 6.34 -4.51 28.27
C THR A 149 6.93 -4.06 26.93
N ARG A 150 7.69 -4.95 26.28
CA ARG A 150 8.10 -4.79 24.89
C ARG A 150 7.51 -5.93 24.07
N ASN A 151 6.52 -5.61 23.25
CA ASN A 151 5.83 -6.55 22.39
C ASN A 151 6.17 -6.27 20.92
N SER A 152 6.36 -7.33 20.15
CA SER A 152 6.54 -7.25 18.70
C SER A 152 5.54 -8.16 18.01
N VAL A 153 4.83 -7.61 17.02
CA VAL A 153 3.88 -8.32 16.19
C VAL A 153 4.38 -8.31 14.75
N LYS A 154 4.54 -9.49 14.16
CA LYS A 154 4.89 -9.65 12.75
C LYS A 154 3.69 -10.15 11.96
N SER A 155 3.38 -9.46 10.88
CA SER A 155 2.28 -9.82 9.97
C SER A 155 2.75 -9.74 8.53
N ARG A 156 2.24 -10.64 7.70
CA ARG A 156 2.38 -10.58 6.25
C ARG A 156 1.01 -10.25 5.68
N TRP A 157 0.97 -9.52 4.59
CA TRP A 157 -0.25 -9.28 3.85
C TRP A 157 0.00 -9.24 2.35
N THR A 158 -1.04 -9.48 1.58
CA THR A 158 -1.01 -9.38 0.12
C THR A 158 -2.18 -8.55 -0.34
N THR A 159 -1.91 -7.60 -1.21
CA THR A 159 -2.90 -6.75 -1.86
C THR A 159 -2.96 -7.11 -3.33
N THR A 160 -4.17 -7.39 -3.80
CA THR A 160 -4.48 -7.60 -5.21
C THR A 160 -5.54 -6.58 -5.62
N ILE A 161 -5.26 -5.78 -6.63
CA ILE A 161 -6.22 -4.83 -7.21
C ILE A 161 -6.33 -5.14 -8.70
N GLU A 162 -7.56 -5.36 -9.15
CA GLU A 162 -7.85 -5.68 -10.53
C GLU A 162 -8.77 -4.63 -11.15
N TYR A 163 -8.55 -4.33 -12.43
CA TYR A 163 -9.46 -3.51 -13.21
C TYR A 163 -10.64 -4.35 -13.67
N MET A 164 -11.87 -3.90 -13.41
CA MET A 164 -13.06 -4.59 -13.89
C MET A 164 -13.20 -4.47 -15.41
N THR A 165 -12.97 -5.56 -16.13
CA THR A 165 -13.44 -5.74 -17.50
C THR A 165 -14.83 -6.38 -17.46
N ARG A 166 -15.88 -5.57 -17.53
CA ARG A 166 -17.21 -6.00 -17.99
C ARG A 166 -17.53 -5.31 -19.30
#